data_AF-A0A529FSF4-F1
#
_entry.id   AF-A0A529FSF4-F1
#
_cell.length_a   1.000
_cell.length_b   1.000
_cell.length_c   1.000
_cell.angle_alpha   90.00
_cell.angle_beta   90.00
_cell.angle_gamma   90.00
#
_symmetry.space_group_name_H-M   'P 1'
#
loop_
_entity.id
_entity.type
_entity.pdbx_description
1 polymer ?
#
loop_
_entity_poly.entity_id
_entity_poly.type
_entity_poly.pdbx_seq_one_letter_code
_entity_poly.pdbx_strand_id
1 'polypeptide(L)' 'MITQRFFGADRRIASTVLILFAAAIIVPLLNLAVSPSSAFYIPPYIVALVGKYLCYALLALALDLVWGYCGILSLGHG' A
#
# COMPACT_ATOMS: atom_id res chain seq x y z
N MET A 1 -26.56 -12.49 4.55
CA MET A 1 -26.02 -11.77 3.37
C MET A 1 -25.28 -10.46 3.70
N ILE A 2 -25.25 -10.00 4.97
CA ILE A 2 -24.48 -8.81 5.41
C ILE A 2 -23.00 -9.12 5.72
N THR A 3 -22.66 -10.38 6.01
CA THR A 3 -21.28 -10.82 6.32
C THR A 3 -20.39 -10.98 5.08
N GLN A 4 -20.96 -11.14 3.89
CA GLN A 4 -20.20 -11.37 2.65
C GLN A 4 -19.69 -10.08 1.98
N ARG A 5 -20.24 -8.92 2.34
CA ARG A 5 -19.87 -7.61 1.73
C ARG A 5 -18.62 -6.98 2.34
N PHE A 6 -18.29 -7.32 3.59
CA PHE A 6 -16.99 -6.98 4.19
C PHE A 6 -15.89 -7.78 3.48
N PHE A 7 -16.00 -9.11 3.47
CA PHE A 7 -14.93 -10.03 3.02
C PHE A 7 -14.49 -9.88 1.55
N GLY A 8 -15.35 -9.34 0.67
CA GLY A 8 -15.06 -9.12 -0.75
C GLY A 8 -14.33 -7.80 -1.05
N ALA A 9 -14.65 -6.72 -0.34
CA ALA A 9 -13.94 -5.43 -0.40
C ALA A 9 -12.62 -5.49 0.39
N ASP A 10 -12.63 -6.20 1.53
CA ASP A 10 -11.47 -6.43 2.40
C ASP A 10 -10.31 -7.09 1.65
N ARG A 11 -10.57 -8.06 0.76
CA ARG A 11 -9.49 -8.79 0.06
C ARG A 11 -8.64 -7.86 -0.81
N ARG A 12 -9.27 -6.90 -1.50
CA ARG A 12 -8.56 -5.97 -2.40
C ARG A 12 -7.75 -4.97 -1.58
N ILE A 13 -8.36 -4.36 -0.58
CA ILE A 13 -7.68 -3.43 0.34
C ILE A 13 -6.53 -4.14 1.05
N ALA A 14 -6.76 -5.34 1.59
CA ALA A 14 -5.74 -6.16 2.22
C ALA A 14 -4.62 -6.50 1.25
N SER A 15 -4.93 -6.82 -0.02
CA SER A 15 -3.90 -7.06 -1.04
C SER A 15 -3.08 -5.82 -1.33
N THR A 16 -3.70 -4.63 -1.42
CA THR A 16 -2.98 -3.36 -1.62
C THR A 16 -2.08 -3.05 -0.44
N VAL A 17 -2.59 -3.16 0.79
CA VAL A 17 -1.82 -2.96 2.02
C VAL A 17 -0.63 -3.93 2.08
N LEU A 18 -0.87 -5.21 1.76
CA LEU A 18 0.17 -6.23 1.77
C LEU A 18 1.25 -5.96 0.72
N ILE A 19 0.88 -5.51 -0.48
CA ILE A 19 1.84 -5.12 -1.53
C ILE A 19 2.66 -3.90 -1.09
N LEU A 20 2.03 -2.88 -0.51
CA LEU A 20 2.73 -1.70 -0.01
C LEU A 20 3.69 -2.06 1.13
N PHE A 21 3.26 -2.92 2.05
CA PHE A 21 4.09 -3.40 3.15
C PHE A 21 5.28 -4.24 2.64
N ALA A 22 5.03 -5.14 1.67
CA ALA A 22 6.08 -5.91 1.03
C ALA A 22 7.10 -5.00 0.33
N ALA A 23 6.65 -3.98 -0.41
CA ALA A 23 7.54 -3.01 -1.04
C ALA A 23 8.38 -2.22 -0.01
N ALA A 24 7.78 -1.82 1.10
CA ALA A 24 8.46 -1.12 2.18
C ALA A 24 9.60 -1.93 2.83
N ILE A 25 9.52 -3.26 2.77
CA ILE A 25 10.51 -4.18 3.36
C ILE A 25 11.51 -4.67 2.32
N ILE A 26 11.04 -5.12 1.16
CA ILE A 26 11.88 -5.73 0.10
C ILE A 26 12.88 -4.71 -0.45
N VAL A 27 12.46 -3.46 -0.66
CA VAL A 27 13.31 -2.42 -1.25
C VAL A 27 14.54 -2.09 -0.39
N PRO A 28 14.41 -1.79 0.91
CA PRO A 28 15.58 -1.59 1.77
C PRO A 28 16.36 -2.90 2.01
N LEU A 29 15.70 -4.07 2.05
CA LEU A 29 16.41 -5.35 2.13
C LEU A 29 17.34 -5.57 0.94
N LEU A 30 16.86 -5.32 -0.29
CA LEU A 30 17.67 -5.46 -1.49
C LEU A 30 18.80 -4.41 -1.55
N ASN A 31 18.61 -3.23 -0.97
CA ASN A 31 19.68 -2.24 -0.85
C ASN A 31 20.80 -2.69 0.13
N LEU A 32 20.44 -3.37 1.23
CA LEU A 32 21.39 -3.76 2.28
C LEU A 32 22.02 -5.14 2.08
N ALA A 33 21.25 -6.10 1.55
CA ALA A 33 21.66 -7.50 1.44
C ALA A 33 22.38 -7.82 0.12
N VAL A 34 22.27 -6.96 -0.89
CA VAL A 34 22.82 -7.22 -2.22
C VAL A 34 24.09 -6.39 -2.45
N SER A 35 25.14 -7.03 -2.96
CA SER A 35 26.38 -6.34 -3.32
C SER A 35 26.16 -5.40 -4.51
N PRO A 36 26.85 -4.24 -4.58
CA PRO A 36 26.70 -3.27 -5.68
C PRO A 36 26.98 -3.81 -7.09
N SER A 37 27.65 -4.96 -7.19
CA SER A 37 28.00 -5.66 -8.43
C SER A 37 26.90 -6.59 -8.96
N SER A 38 25.84 -6.83 -8.19
CA SER A 38 24.75 -7.74 -8.58
C SER A 38 23.62 -6.99 -9.28
N ALA A 39 22.95 -7.63 -10.24
CA ALA A 39 21.82 -7.07 -10.98
C ALA A 39 20.60 -6.72 -10.09
N PHE A 40 20.54 -7.27 -8.88
CA PHE A 40 19.48 -7.01 -7.91
C PHE A 40 19.81 -5.87 -6.93
N TYR A 41 20.96 -5.20 -7.08
CA TYR A 41 21.34 -4.09 -6.22
C TYR A 41 20.41 -2.90 -6.46
N ILE A 42 19.75 -2.45 -5.40
CA ILE A 42 18.95 -1.23 -5.43
C ILE A 42 19.81 -0.08 -4.91
N PRO A 43 20.08 0.96 -5.71
CA PRO A 43 20.84 2.12 -5.24
C PRO A 43 20.07 2.93 -4.17
N PRO A 44 20.78 3.64 -3.27
CA PRO A 44 20.14 4.41 -2.19
C PRO A 44 19.15 5.47 -2.69
N TYR A 45 19.41 6.08 -3.85
CA TYR A 45 18.52 7.09 -4.43
C TYR A 45 17.18 6.49 -4.86
N ILE A 46 17.16 5.23 -5.35
CA ILE A 46 15.92 4.52 -5.68
C ILE A 46 15.13 4.22 -4.41
N VAL A 47 15.79 3.83 -3.32
CA VAL A 47 15.14 3.61 -2.03
C VAL A 47 14.42 4.88 -1.56
N ALA A 48 15.09 6.03 -1.62
CA ALA A 48 14.49 7.31 -1.25
C ALA A 48 13.30 7.68 -2.17
N LEU A 49 13.43 7.45 -3.47
CA LEU A 49 12.39 7.76 -4.45
C LEU A 49 11.15 6.87 -4.25
N VAL A 50 11.38 5.56 -4.07
CA VAL A 50 10.31 4.59 -3.78
C VAL A 50 9.64 4.92 -2.46
N GLY A 51 10.39 5.29 -1.42
CA GLY A 51 9.83 5.73 -0.13
C GLY A 51 8.89 6.91 -0.29
N LYS A 52 9.26 7.92 -1.08
CA LYS A 52 8.39 9.07 -1.39
C LYS A 52 7.09 8.64 -2.08
N TYR A 53 7.18 7.78 -3.09
CA TYR A 53 5.97 7.29 -3.78
C TYR A 53 5.12 6.37 -2.90
N LEU A 54 5.72 5.58 -2.02
CA LEU A 54 5.02 4.76 -1.04
C LEU A 54 4.17 5.63 -0.10
N CYS A 55 4.71 6.76 0.37
CA CYS A 55 3.95 7.72 1.16
C CYS A 55 2.74 8.26 0.40
N TYR A 56 2.88 8.61 -0.89
CA TYR A 56 1.73 9.04 -1.70
C TYR A 56 0.72 7.92 -1.95
N ALA A 57 1.17 6.67 -2.12
CA ALA A 57 0.29 5.53 -2.29
C ALA A 57 -0.52 5.25 -1.02
N LEU A 58 0.11 5.34 0.16
CA LEU A 58 -0.58 5.24 1.45
C LEU A 58 -1.58 6.38 1.66
N LEU A 59 -1.23 7.60 1.27
CA LEU A 59 -2.14 8.74 1.30
C LEU A 59 -3.35 8.51 0.39
N ALA A 60 -3.13 8.06 -0.85
CA ALA A 60 -4.20 7.74 -1.78
C ALA A 60 -5.11 6.63 -1.26
N LEU A 61 -4.53 5.57 -0.66
CA LEU A 61 -5.28 4.50 -0.01
C LEU A 61 -6.11 5.02 1.17
N ALA A 62 -5.54 5.88 2.02
CA ALA A 62 -6.27 6.47 3.14
C ALA A 62 -7.46 7.31 2.67
N LEU A 63 -7.30 8.09 1.59
CA LEU A 63 -8.40 8.84 0.99
C LEU A 63 -9.47 7.90 0.41
N ASP A 64 -9.09 6.82 -0.27
CA ASP A 64 -10.03 5.81 -0.81
C ASP A 64 -10.87 5.18 0.32
N LEU A 65 -10.23 4.83 1.45
CA LEU A 65 -10.93 4.30 2.62
C LEU A 65 -11.85 5.34 3.26
N VAL A 66 -11.40 6.59 3.42
CA VAL A 66 -12.23 7.67 3.97
C VAL A 66 -13.45 7.90 3.08
N TRP A 67 -13.29 7.99 1.76
CA TRP A 67 -14.41 8.19 0.85
C TRP A 67 -15.33 6.97 0.78
N GLY A 68 -14.79 5.75 0.88
CA GLY A 68 -15.56 4.51 0.94
C GLY A 68 -16.36 4.34 2.23
N TYR A 69 -15.78 4.63 3.40
CA TYR A 69 -16.46 4.49 4.71
C TYR A 69 -17.28 5.72 5.10
N CYS A 70 -16.79 6.94 4.89
CA CYS A 70 -17.55 8.17 5.17
C CYS A 70 -18.66 8.41 4.13
N GLY A 71 -18.48 8.00 2.87
CA GLY A 71 -19.53 8.04 1.85
C GLY A 71 -20.70 7.09 2.17
N ILE A 72 -20.44 5.95 2.81
CA ILE A 72 -21.47 5.01 3.24
C ILE A 72 -22.23 5.49 4.49
N LEU A 73 -21.58 6.26 5.37
CA LEU A 73 -22.22 6.88 6.55
C LEU A 73 -22.93 8.20 6.21
N SER A 74 -22.53 8.88 5.13
CA SER A 74 -23.18 10.12 4.65
C SER A 74 -24.47 9.87 3.84
N LEU A 75 -24.76 8.63 3.44
CA LEU A 75 -26.06 8.21 2.88
C LEU A 75 -27.06 7.77 3.96
N GLY A 76 -26.75 7.99 5.24
CA GLY A 76 -27.73 7.96 6.32
C GLY A 76 -28.53 9.25 6.37
N HIS A 77 -29.22 9.63 5.29
CA HIS A 77 -30.46 10.40 5.29
C HIS A 77 -31.21 10.12 3.98
N GLY A 78 -32.13 9.16 4.11
CA GLY A 78 -33.05 8.60 3.13
C GLY A 78 -33.70 7.38 3.75
#